data_AF-A0AAU1SDI6-F1
#
_entry.id   AF-A0AAU1SDI6-F1
#
_cell.length_a   1.000
_cell.length_b   1.000
_cell.length_c   1.000
_cell.angle_alpha   90.00
_cell.angle_beta   90.00
_cell.angle_gamma   90.00
#
_symmetry.space_group_name_H-M   'P 1'
#
loop_
_entity.id
_entity.type
_entity.pdbx_description
1 polymer ?
#
loop_
_entity_poly.entity_id
_entity_poly.type
_entity_poly.pdbx_seq_one_letter_code
_entity_poly.pdbx_strand_id
1 'polypeptide(L)'
;MPSHHLPLLLAAYQYKFGRDVEAMSRHLIDDVAVGWDELGTDLLDGAPPALVAALTGGEQWPSRTLDHLVTPDGSPPVRMTVTDETADAQDMQWGYVLHQQGIEVISLLHEDIGPVVDWATDPRTAFSDHPAAWSSLAPAPAIRTSRSTPPQSAPAVSPAKAGAPRPATRR
;
A
#
# COMPACT_ATOMS: atom_id res chain seq x y z
N MET A 1 0.01 -5.08 8.04
CA MET A 1 -0.12 -3.61 8.07
C MET A 1 -0.39 -3.08 6.68
N PRO A 2 -1.38 -2.19 6.47
CA PRO A 2 -1.78 -1.69 5.15
C PRO A 2 -0.65 -0.98 4.40
N SER A 3 0.20 -0.21 5.09
CA SER A 3 1.31 0.51 4.45
C SER A 3 2.31 -0.40 3.74
N HIS A 4 2.39 -1.67 4.15
CA HIS A 4 3.28 -2.66 3.57
C HIS A 4 2.54 -3.63 2.62
N HIS A 5 1.46 -4.25 3.09
CA HIS A 5 0.80 -5.34 2.36
C HIS A 5 0.02 -4.81 1.16
N LEU A 6 -0.68 -3.69 1.31
CA LEU A 6 -1.56 -3.20 0.24
C LEU A 6 -0.76 -2.77 -1.01
N PRO A 7 0.36 -2.05 -0.91
CA PRO A 7 1.26 -1.82 -2.05
C PRO A 7 1.75 -3.09 -2.74
N LEU A 8 2.14 -4.12 -1.95
CA LEU A 8 2.60 -5.40 -2.50
C LEU A 8 1.48 -6.09 -3.28
N LEU A 9 0.27 -6.16 -2.71
CA LEU A 9 -0.88 -6.81 -3.33
C LEU A 9 -1.34 -6.08 -4.61
N LEU A 10 -1.37 -4.73 -4.60
CA LEU A 10 -1.68 -3.93 -5.78
C LEU A 10 -0.66 -4.14 -6.89
N ALA A 11 0.64 -4.17 -6.56
CA ALA A 11 1.69 -4.43 -7.54
C ALA A 11 1.63 -5.87 -8.07
N ALA A 12 1.40 -6.85 -7.20
CA ALA A 12 1.27 -8.25 -7.60
C ALA A 12 0.13 -8.45 -8.59
N TYR A 13 -1.05 -7.89 -8.29
CA TYR A 13 -2.18 -7.89 -9.22
C TYR A 13 -1.80 -7.30 -10.58
N GLN A 14 -1.18 -6.11 -10.60
CA GLN A 14 -0.88 -5.39 -11.84
C GLN A 14 0.20 -6.05 -12.69
N TYR A 15 1.22 -6.66 -12.08
CA TYR A 15 2.44 -7.11 -12.77
C TYR A 15 2.63 -8.62 -12.76
N LYS A 16 2.58 -9.27 -11.59
CA LYS A 16 2.79 -10.73 -11.47
C LYS A 16 1.62 -11.52 -12.05
N PHE A 17 0.40 -11.10 -11.72
CA PHE A 17 -0.83 -11.81 -12.10
C PHE A 17 -1.52 -11.19 -13.32
N GLY A 18 -0.93 -10.17 -13.95
CA GLY A 18 -1.45 -9.62 -15.21
C GLY A 18 -2.89 -9.11 -15.15
N ARG A 19 -3.31 -8.60 -13.98
CA ARG A 19 -4.67 -8.13 -13.66
C ARG A 19 -5.72 -9.25 -13.61
N ASP A 20 -5.31 -10.46 -13.23
CA ASP A 20 -6.18 -11.60 -13.01
C ASP A 20 -6.36 -11.85 -11.50
N VAL A 21 -7.55 -11.49 -10.98
CA VAL A 21 -7.91 -11.70 -9.56
C VAL A 21 -7.98 -13.19 -9.23
N GLU A 22 -8.42 -14.03 -10.16
CA GLU A 22 -8.54 -15.48 -9.92
C GLU A 22 -7.15 -16.13 -9.82
N ALA A 23 -6.20 -15.71 -10.67
CA ALA A 23 -4.82 -16.18 -10.58
C ALA A 23 -4.16 -15.76 -9.26
N MET A 24 -4.41 -14.52 -8.84
CA MET A 24 -3.91 -13.99 -7.57
C MET A 24 -4.54 -14.70 -6.36
N SER A 25 -5.86 -14.91 -6.38
CA SER A 25 -6.60 -15.64 -5.35
C SER A 25 -6.09 -17.07 -5.21
N ARG A 26 -5.93 -17.76 -6.34
CA ARG A 26 -5.37 -19.12 -6.35
C ARG A 26 -3.99 -19.17 -5.70
N HIS A 27 -3.11 -18.24 -6.04
CA HIS A 27 -1.78 -18.19 -5.46
C HIS A 27 -1.79 -17.88 -3.95
N LEU A 28 -2.56 -16.87 -3.54
CA LEU A 28 -2.55 -16.40 -2.15
C LEU A 28 -3.34 -17.32 -1.19
N ILE A 29 -4.35 -18.03 -1.69
CA ILE A 29 -5.33 -18.74 -0.86
C ILE A 29 -5.33 -20.24 -1.17
N ASP A 30 -5.50 -20.62 -2.43
CA ASP A 30 -5.77 -22.02 -2.81
C ASP A 30 -4.51 -22.90 -2.90
N ASP A 31 -3.38 -22.33 -3.32
CA ASP A 31 -2.15 -23.09 -3.55
C ASP A 31 -1.31 -23.29 -2.26
N VAL A 32 -1.63 -22.59 -1.17
CA VAL A 32 -0.83 -22.60 0.07
C VAL A 32 -1.34 -23.59 1.12
N ALA A 33 -0.64 -24.69 1.37
CA ALA A 33 -1.13 -25.81 2.20
C ALA A 33 -1.80 -25.46 3.55
N VAL A 34 -1.27 -24.47 4.29
CA VAL A 34 -1.83 -23.99 5.59
C VAL A 34 -2.03 -22.48 5.57
N GLY A 35 -0.98 -21.72 5.22
CA GLY A 35 -1.01 -20.27 5.13
C GLY A 35 0.38 -19.70 4.90
N TRP A 36 0.46 -18.37 4.86
CA TRP A 36 1.72 -17.63 4.72
C TRP A 36 2.23 -17.20 6.09
N ASP A 37 3.52 -17.43 6.36
CA ASP A 37 4.26 -16.77 7.45
C ASP A 37 4.57 -15.34 7.02
N GLU A 38 4.97 -15.17 5.76
CA GLU A 38 5.36 -13.89 5.19
C GLU A 38 5.11 -13.86 3.68
N LEU A 39 4.57 -12.75 3.19
CA LEU A 39 4.53 -12.45 1.76
C LEU A 39 5.75 -11.62 1.39
N GLY A 40 6.49 -12.11 0.39
CA GLY A 40 7.79 -11.57 -0.01
C GLY A 40 7.76 -10.81 -1.32
N THR A 41 8.96 -10.42 -1.74
CA THR A 41 9.20 -9.65 -2.96
C THR A 41 9.01 -10.43 -4.24
N ASP A 42 8.90 -11.77 -4.18
CA ASP A 42 8.49 -12.59 -5.31
C ASP A 42 7.06 -12.25 -5.78
N LEU A 43 6.25 -11.58 -4.95
CA LEU A 43 4.98 -10.98 -5.40
C LEU A 43 5.17 -9.85 -6.42
N LEU A 44 6.37 -9.29 -6.53
CA LEU A 44 6.71 -8.22 -7.45
C LEU A 44 7.35 -8.72 -8.75
N ASP A 45 7.34 -10.04 -9.00
CA ASP A 45 7.84 -10.61 -10.24
C ASP A 45 7.14 -9.97 -11.46
N GLY A 46 7.93 -9.51 -12.42
CA GLY A 46 7.45 -8.79 -13.61
C GLY A 46 7.21 -7.28 -13.39
N ALA A 47 7.34 -6.76 -12.17
CA ALA A 47 7.22 -5.33 -11.90
C ALA A 47 8.46 -4.55 -12.39
N PRO A 48 8.30 -3.27 -12.79
CA PRO A 48 9.43 -2.42 -13.13
C PRO A 48 10.42 -2.28 -11.96
N PRO A 49 11.75 -2.29 -12.20
CA PRO A 49 12.74 -2.19 -11.12
C PRO A 49 12.58 -0.94 -10.25
N ALA A 50 12.16 0.19 -10.84
CA ALA A 50 11.88 1.42 -10.11
C ALA A 50 10.63 1.33 -9.22
N LEU A 51 9.71 0.39 -9.47
CA LEU A 51 8.60 0.10 -8.57
C LEU A 51 9.08 -0.80 -7.43
N VAL A 52 9.81 -1.87 -7.75
CA VAL A 52 10.39 -2.77 -6.73
C VAL A 52 11.21 -1.98 -5.72
N ALA A 53 12.15 -1.15 -6.18
CA ALA A 53 12.98 -0.32 -5.31
C ALA A 53 12.16 0.67 -4.45
N ALA A 54 11.04 1.17 -4.96
CA ALA A 54 10.18 2.09 -4.21
C ALA A 54 9.41 1.38 -3.08
N LEU A 55 9.07 0.09 -3.27
CA LEU A 55 8.30 -0.68 -2.30
C LEU A 55 9.18 -1.40 -1.27
N THR A 56 10.39 -1.81 -1.66
CA THR A 56 11.25 -2.68 -0.84
C THR A 56 12.56 -2.02 -0.43
N GLY A 57 12.82 -0.78 -0.86
CA GLY A 57 14.15 -0.17 -0.70
C GLY A 57 15.25 -0.86 -1.51
N GLY A 58 14.88 -1.76 -2.43
CA GLY A 58 15.80 -2.58 -3.20
C GLY A 58 16.13 -3.93 -2.56
N GLU A 59 15.58 -4.22 -1.39
CA GLU A 59 15.71 -5.53 -0.76
C GLU A 59 14.89 -6.58 -1.51
N GLN A 60 15.34 -7.83 -1.42
CA GLN A 60 14.71 -9.01 -2.00
C GLN A 60 14.66 -10.12 -0.96
N TRP A 61 13.48 -10.68 -0.77
CA TRP A 61 13.23 -11.86 0.06
C TRP A 61 12.05 -12.64 -0.51
N PRO A 62 12.06 -13.98 -0.44
CA PRO A 62 10.96 -14.79 -0.93
C PRO A 62 9.79 -14.81 0.08
N SER A 63 8.58 -15.06 -0.40
CA SER A 63 7.46 -15.44 0.43
C SER A 63 7.78 -16.74 1.18
N ARG A 64 7.31 -16.82 2.43
CA ARG A 64 7.51 -17.97 3.32
C ARG A 64 6.16 -18.52 3.73
N THR A 65 5.94 -19.80 3.49
CA THR A 65 4.73 -20.50 3.95
C THR A 65 4.89 -20.87 5.42
N LEU A 66 3.80 -20.97 6.16
CA LEU A 66 3.80 -21.57 7.48
C LEU A 66 4.16 -23.05 7.37
N ASP A 67 5.42 -23.37 7.64
CA ASP A 67 5.98 -24.71 7.67
C ASP A 67 6.38 -25.13 9.10
N HIS A 68 6.70 -26.41 9.28
CA HIS A 68 7.14 -26.96 10.57
C HIS A 68 6.17 -26.80 11.76
N LEU A 69 4.88 -26.62 11.48
CA LEU A 69 3.86 -26.52 12.52
C LEU A 69 3.68 -27.85 13.26
N VAL A 70 3.71 -27.79 14.58
CA VAL A 70 3.41 -28.92 15.48
C VAL A 70 2.13 -28.61 16.24
N THR A 71 1.09 -29.38 15.98
CA THR A 71 -0.16 -29.30 16.74
C THR A 71 0.04 -29.96 18.12
N PRO A 72 -0.63 -29.50 19.18
CA PRO A 72 -0.49 -30.08 20.52
C PRO A 72 -0.86 -31.57 20.60
N ASP A 73 -1.73 -32.05 19.70
CA ASP A 73 -2.19 -33.43 19.62
C ASP A 73 -1.38 -34.30 18.63
N GLY A 74 -0.38 -33.72 17.94
CA GLY A 74 0.46 -34.40 16.95
C GLY A 74 -0.24 -34.69 15.62
N SER A 75 -1.46 -34.18 15.40
CA SER A 75 -2.16 -34.26 14.12
C SER A 75 -1.51 -33.36 13.06
N PRO A 76 -1.65 -33.67 11.75
CA PRO A 76 -1.18 -32.76 10.71
C PRO A 76 -1.86 -31.38 10.83
N PRO A 77 -1.13 -30.27 10.66
CA PRO A 77 -1.71 -28.94 10.66
C PRO A 77 -2.73 -28.82 9.51
N VAL A 78 -3.90 -28.26 9.83
CA VAL A 78 -4.98 -28.04 8.86
C VAL A 78 -5.15 -26.54 8.64
N ARG A 79 -5.50 -26.13 7.42
CA ARG A 79 -5.96 -24.77 7.14
C ARG A 79 -7.04 -24.36 8.13
N MET A 80 -6.82 -23.24 8.81
CA MET A 80 -7.82 -22.66 9.67
C MET A 80 -8.68 -21.70 8.86
N THR A 81 -9.99 -21.83 8.98
CA THR A 81 -10.92 -20.80 8.51
C THR A 81 -10.98 -19.73 9.58
N VAL A 82 -10.62 -18.50 9.23
CA VAL A 82 -10.82 -17.34 10.10
C VAL A 82 -12.24 -16.83 9.88
N THR A 83 -13.01 -16.83 10.95
CA THR A 83 -14.31 -16.17 11.07
C THR A 83 -14.19 -14.94 11.97
N ASP A 84 -15.19 -14.05 11.93
CA ASP A 84 -15.27 -12.89 12.82
C ASP A 84 -15.06 -13.26 14.29
N GLU A 85 -15.64 -14.38 14.74
CA GLU A 85 -15.50 -14.87 16.12
C GLU A 85 -14.07 -15.30 16.48
N THR A 86 -13.30 -15.77 15.50
CA THR A 86 -11.94 -16.29 15.71
C THR A 86 -10.84 -15.28 15.44
N ALA A 87 -11.16 -14.17 14.75
CA ALA A 87 -10.20 -13.14 14.38
C ALA A 87 -9.63 -12.43 15.61
N ASP A 88 -10.52 -12.04 16.55
CA ASP A 88 -10.15 -11.40 17.81
C ASP A 88 -9.25 -12.30 18.67
N ALA A 89 -9.59 -13.59 18.76
CA ALA A 89 -8.83 -14.57 19.54
C ALA A 89 -7.42 -14.84 18.97
N GLN A 90 -7.18 -14.46 17.71
CA GLN A 90 -5.90 -14.59 17.01
C GLN A 90 -5.10 -13.30 16.97
N ASP A 91 -5.53 -12.27 17.71
CA ASP A 91 -4.93 -10.93 17.72
C ASP A 91 -4.79 -10.34 16.29
N MET A 92 -5.70 -10.71 15.39
CA MET A 92 -5.68 -10.23 14.01
C MET A 92 -6.14 -8.78 13.95
N GLN A 93 -5.30 -7.92 13.39
CA GLN A 93 -5.59 -6.49 13.32
C GLN A 93 -6.16 -6.06 11.97
N TRP A 94 -5.91 -6.83 10.91
CA TRP A 94 -6.21 -6.47 9.53
C TRP A 94 -6.72 -7.66 8.74
N GLY A 95 -7.83 -7.46 8.03
CA GLY A 95 -8.34 -8.37 7.01
C GLY A 95 -8.17 -7.75 5.61
N TYR A 96 -7.84 -8.58 4.62
CA TYR A 96 -7.80 -8.19 3.22
C TYR A 96 -8.71 -9.12 2.42
N VAL A 97 -9.77 -8.58 1.83
CA VAL A 97 -10.72 -9.35 1.03
C VAL A 97 -10.54 -8.97 -0.44
N LEU A 98 -10.29 -9.97 -1.28
CA LEU A 98 -10.13 -9.79 -2.71
C LEU A 98 -11.51 -9.72 -3.38
N HIS A 99 -11.85 -8.57 -3.95
CA HIS A 99 -13.05 -8.37 -4.75
C HIS A 99 -12.69 -8.22 -6.23
N GLN A 100 -13.68 -8.38 -7.10
CA GLN A 100 -13.51 -8.13 -8.54
C GLN A 100 -13.11 -6.67 -8.82
N GLN A 101 -13.67 -5.71 -8.06
CA GLN A 101 -13.37 -4.28 -8.22
C GLN A 101 -12.13 -3.78 -7.46
N GLY A 102 -11.62 -4.51 -6.46
CA GLY A 102 -10.50 -4.03 -5.65
C GLY A 102 -10.19 -4.91 -4.44
N ILE A 103 -9.37 -4.38 -3.53
CA ILE A 103 -9.07 -5.01 -2.25
C ILE A 103 -9.82 -4.25 -1.15
N GLU A 104 -10.68 -4.95 -0.42
CA GLU A 104 -11.24 -4.41 0.80
C GLU A 104 -10.26 -4.59 1.95
N VAL A 105 -10.06 -3.53 2.73
CA VAL A 105 -9.14 -3.53 3.88
C VAL A 105 -9.92 -3.29 5.15
N ILE A 106 -10.06 -4.33 5.95
CA ILE A 106 -10.86 -4.34 7.17
C ILE A 106 -9.94 -4.14 8.37
N SER A 107 -10.21 -3.12 9.17
CA SER A 107 -9.59 -2.97 10.49
C SER A 107 -10.40 -3.79 11.49
N LEU A 108 -10.02 -5.06 11.69
CA LEU A 108 -10.81 -6.06 12.43
C LEU A 108 -11.16 -5.64 13.87
N LEU A 109 -10.32 -4.81 14.49
CA LEU A 109 -10.57 -4.30 15.84
C LEU A 109 -11.53 -3.10 15.92
N HIS A 110 -11.95 -2.53 14.79
CA HIS A 110 -12.72 -1.27 14.73
C HIS A 110 -13.96 -1.35 13.86
N GLU A 111 -13.94 -2.16 12.80
CA GLU A 111 -15.01 -2.22 11.80
C GLU A 111 -15.16 -3.66 11.29
N ASP A 112 -16.40 -4.06 11.00
CA ASP A 112 -16.71 -5.35 10.37
C ASP A 112 -16.49 -5.30 8.84
N ILE A 113 -16.44 -4.09 8.26
CA ILE A 113 -16.36 -3.83 6.82
C ILE A 113 -15.38 -2.69 6.57
N GLY A 114 -14.56 -2.84 5.53
CA GLY A 114 -13.54 -1.88 5.14
C GLY A 114 -13.88 -1.07 3.89
N PRO A 115 -13.15 0.02 3.61
CA PRO A 115 -13.20 0.63 2.29
C PRO A 115 -12.51 -0.27 1.25
N VAL A 116 -13.04 -0.25 0.03
CA VAL A 116 -12.45 -0.95 -1.11
C VAL A 116 -11.44 -0.04 -1.82
N VAL A 117 -10.22 -0.53 -1.95
CA VAL A 117 -9.13 0.10 -2.70
C VAL A 117 -9.14 -0.44 -4.12
N ASP A 118 -9.37 0.43 -5.09
CA ASP A 118 -9.45 0.07 -6.50
C ASP A 118 -8.14 -0.53 -7.02
N TRP A 119 -8.24 -1.57 -7.85
CA TRP A 119 -7.10 -2.25 -8.45
C TRP A 119 -6.17 -1.36 -9.29
N ALA A 120 -6.68 -0.25 -9.83
CA ALA A 120 -5.94 0.73 -10.60
C ALA A 120 -5.20 1.77 -9.72
N THR A 121 -5.35 1.69 -8.39
CA THR A 121 -4.58 2.52 -7.46
C THR A 121 -3.09 2.32 -7.68
N ASP A 122 -2.34 3.43 -7.72
CA ASP A 122 -0.87 3.37 -7.86
C ASP A 122 -0.30 2.60 -6.67
N PRO A 123 0.43 1.49 -6.87
CA PRO A 123 1.03 0.74 -5.77
C PRO A 123 2.00 1.58 -4.93
N ARG A 124 2.50 2.71 -5.44
CA ARG A 124 3.34 3.66 -4.66
C ARG A 124 2.55 4.55 -3.71
N THR A 125 1.22 4.41 -3.66
CA THR A 125 0.39 5.16 -2.72
C THR A 125 0.77 4.78 -1.29
N ALA A 126 1.11 5.77 -0.49
CA ALA A 126 1.33 5.57 0.94
C ALA A 126 -0.02 5.45 1.64
N PHE A 127 -0.21 4.41 2.44
CA PHE A 127 -1.44 4.17 3.19
C PHE A 127 -1.19 4.31 4.70
N SER A 128 -2.20 4.76 5.43
CA SER A 128 -2.15 4.84 6.89
C SER A 128 -2.22 3.45 7.54
N ASP A 129 -1.41 3.21 8.55
CA ASP A 129 -1.52 2.02 9.42
C ASP A 129 -2.42 2.26 10.63
N HIS A 130 -3.10 3.42 10.71
CA HIS A 130 -3.96 3.73 11.85
C HIS A 130 -5.33 3.06 11.68
N PRO A 131 -5.73 2.09 12.53
CA PRO A 131 -6.96 1.30 12.38
C PRO A 131 -8.22 2.17 12.22
N ALA A 132 -8.37 3.17 13.10
CA ALA A 132 -9.52 4.10 13.09
C ALA A 132 -9.63 4.99 11.83
N ALA A 133 -8.62 5.00 10.95
CA ALA A 133 -8.69 5.73 9.68
C ALA A 133 -9.35 4.91 8.55
N TRP A 134 -9.56 3.61 8.75
CA TRP A 134 -10.13 2.70 7.76
C TRP A 134 -11.60 2.45 8.03
N SER A 135 -12.45 3.42 7.66
CA SER A 135 -13.91 3.30 7.78
C SER A 135 -14.56 3.01 6.44
N SER A 136 -15.57 2.14 6.42
CA SER A 136 -16.36 1.79 5.22
C SER A 136 -17.07 2.99 4.57
N LEU A 137 -17.34 4.05 5.34
CA LEU A 137 -18.01 5.26 4.88
C LEU A 137 -17.05 6.28 4.26
N ALA A 138 -15.73 6.07 4.37
CA ALA A 138 -14.71 6.99 3.92
C ALA A 138 -13.85 6.36 2.81
N PRO A 139 -13.25 7.17 1.92
CA PRO A 139 -12.22 6.66 1.02
C PRO A 139 -11.03 6.09 1.80
N ALA A 140 -10.34 5.11 1.21
CA ALA A 140 -9.13 4.54 1.80
C ALA A 140 -8.12 5.63 2.19
N PRO A 141 -7.50 5.56 3.38
CA PRO A 141 -6.67 6.62 3.94
C PRO A 141 -5.29 6.66 3.26
N ALA A 142 -5.26 7.18 2.04
CA ALA A 142 -4.06 7.47 1.28
C ALA A 142 -3.40 8.75 1.83
N ILE A 143 -2.16 8.62 2.30
CA ILE A 143 -1.33 9.73 2.72
C ILE A 143 -0.87 10.45 1.46
N ARG A 144 -1.44 11.63 1.20
CA ARG A 144 -0.90 12.52 0.19
C ARG A 144 0.51 12.91 0.61
N THR A 145 1.53 12.35 -0.04
CA THR A 145 2.86 12.95 -0.01
C THR A 145 2.70 14.33 -0.65
N SER A 146 2.84 15.37 0.17
CA SER A 146 2.81 16.76 -0.27
C SER A 146 3.78 16.91 -1.44
N ARG A 147 3.28 16.92 -2.67
CA ARG A 147 4.10 17.22 -3.84
C ARG A 147 4.61 18.63 -3.61
N SER A 148 5.92 18.76 -3.36
CA SER A 148 6.59 20.05 -3.21
C SER A 148 6.05 21.02 -4.23
N THR A 149 5.53 22.13 -3.73
CA THR A 149 5.06 23.28 -4.48
C THR A 149 6.07 23.58 -5.60
N PRO A 150 5.65 23.79 -6.86
CA PRO A 150 6.57 24.29 -7.87
C PRO A 150 7.15 25.62 -7.36
N PRO A 151 8.43 25.92 -7.59
CA PRO A 151 9.00 27.19 -7.16
C PRO A 151 8.19 28.31 -7.80
N GLN A 152 7.55 29.11 -6.93
CA GLN A 152 6.83 30.31 -7.30
C GLN A 152 7.76 31.16 -8.16
N SER A 153 7.41 31.29 -9.45
CA SER A 153 8.14 32.14 -10.39
C SER A 153 8.37 33.50 -9.74
N ALA A 154 9.63 33.89 -9.69
CA ALA A 154 10.07 35.19 -9.17
C ALA A 154 9.24 36.32 -9.81
N PRO A 155 8.79 37.32 -9.02
CA PRO A 155 8.08 38.46 -9.58
C PRO A 155 9.00 39.21 -10.54
N ALA A 156 8.45 39.53 -11.71
CA ALA A 156 9.10 40.31 -12.76
C ALA A 156 9.66 41.62 -12.20
N VAL A 157 10.93 41.89 -12.52
CA VAL A 157 11.58 43.17 -12.26
C VAL A 157 10.89 44.25 -13.09
N SER A 158 10.09 45.08 -12.43
CA SER A 158 9.59 46.32 -13.03
C SER A 158 10.77 47.26 -13.34
N PRO A 159 10.84 47.90 -14.52
CA PRO A 159 11.89 48.85 -14.82
C PRO A 159 11.71 50.10 -13.95
N ALA A 160 12.71 50.38 -13.10
CA ALA A 160 12.77 51.60 -12.31
C ALA A 160 12.90 52.81 -13.24
N LYS A 161 11.95 53.74 -13.15
CA LYS A 161 12.06 55.11 -13.69
C LYS A 161 13.39 55.72 -13.24
N ALA A 162 14.16 56.21 -14.21
CA ALA A 162 15.37 56.99 -13.99
C ALA A 162 15.07 58.18 -13.06
N GLY A 163 15.74 58.21 -11.92
CA GLY A 163 15.73 59.33 -11.01
C GLY A 163 16.47 60.53 -11.61
N ALA A 164 15.87 61.71 -11.51
CA ALA A 164 16.62 62.95 -11.62
C ALA A 164 17.28 63.26 -10.27
N PRO A 165 18.56 63.67 -10.29
CA PRO A 165 18.94 64.83 -9.49
C PRO A 165 19.85 65.80 -10.26
N ARG A 166 19.53 67.09 -10.19
CA ARG A 166 20.44 68.25 -10.40
C ARG A 166 21.50 68.26 -9.28
N PRO A 167 22.70 68.90 -9.37
CA PRO A 167 22.85 70.30 -9.84
C PRO A 167 24.21 70.73 -10.48
N ALA A 168 24.23 72.03 -10.82
CA ALA A 168 25.37 72.97 -10.94
C ALA A 168 26.29 72.92 -12.19
N THR A 169 26.26 74.00 -12.98
CA THR A 169 27.49 74.60 -13.54
C THR A 169 27.32 76.12 -13.65
N ARG A 170 28.39 76.79 -13.21
CA ARG A 170 28.69 78.21 -13.17
C ARG A 170 29.46 78.59 -14.45
N ARG A 171 28.96 79.54 -15.23
CA ARG A 171 29.72 80.66 -15.82
C ARG A 171 28.81 81.54 -16.67
#